data_AF-A0A962Z0C6-F1
#
_entry.id   AF-A0A962Z0C6-F1
#
_cell.length_a   1.000
_cell.length_b   1.000
_cell.length_c   1.000
_cell.angle_alpha   90.00
_cell.angle_beta   90.00
_cell.angle_gamma   90.00
#
_symmetry.space_group_name_H-M   'P 1'
#
loop_
_entity.id
_entity.type
_entity.pdbx_description
1 polymer ?
#
loop_
_entity_poly.entity_id
_entity_poly.type
_entity_poly.pdbx_seq_one_letter_code
_entity_poly.pdbx_strand_id
1 'polypeptide(L)'
;AIVYTVWLKRRTWLNIVIGGASGSFAVLAGAAVVDPQLSAVPVLLAIVLFLWTPSHFWSLAIAQKSAYASAGVPMLPVVVGNQAAAKAVLANTALLVTISVLPFFFGLGWIYLLGAVAGGGYFLLRNIQLVRDPSSKMAMSSFFAS
;
A
#
# COMPACT_ATOMS: atom_id res chain seq x y z
N ALA A 1 -19.30 15.49 -5.36
CA ALA A 1 -17.98 16.10 -5.06
C ALA A 1 -17.85 16.58 -3.59
N ILE A 2 -18.83 17.33 -3.03
CA ILE A 2 -18.72 17.94 -1.68
C ILE A 2 -18.77 16.92 -0.52
N VAL A 3 -19.55 15.84 -0.65
CA VAL A 3 -19.69 14.81 0.39
C VAL A 3 -18.39 14.00 0.59
N TYR A 4 -17.61 13.79 -0.47
CA TYR A 4 -16.42 12.94 -0.45
C TYR A 4 -15.18 13.66 0.08
N THR A 5 -15.02 14.96 -0.21
CA THR A 5 -13.86 15.75 0.22
C THR A 5 -13.95 16.26 1.65
N VAL A 6 -15.15 16.56 2.15
CA VAL A 6 -15.33 17.19 3.48
C VAL A 6 -15.60 16.18 4.59
N TRP A 7 -16.33 15.09 4.30
CA TRP A 7 -16.89 14.23 5.35
C TRP A 7 -16.16 12.89 5.54
N LEU A 8 -15.83 12.18 4.45
CA LEU A 8 -15.21 10.86 4.56
C LEU A 8 -13.70 10.95 4.83
N LYS A 9 -12.99 11.84 4.11
CA LYS A 9 -11.51 11.99 4.11
C LYS A 9 -10.89 12.37 5.47
N ARG A 10 -11.67 12.68 6.51
CA ARG A 10 -11.16 13.09 7.83
C ARG A 10 -11.56 12.20 9.02
N ARG A 11 -12.40 11.16 8.84
CA ARG A 11 -12.96 10.44 10.00
C ARG A 11 -12.58 8.97 10.16
N THR A 12 -12.00 8.33 9.15
CA THR A 12 -11.69 6.90 9.23
C THR A 12 -10.33 6.55 8.64
N TRP A 13 -9.64 5.61 9.28
CA TRP A 13 -8.41 4.98 8.77
C TRP A 13 -8.59 4.36 7.36
N LEU A 14 -9.85 4.10 6.95
CA LEU A 14 -10.26 3.64 5.63
C LEU A 14 -9.97 4.65 4.49
N ASN A 15 -9.64 5.90 4.78
CA ASN A 15 -9.39 6.90 3.73
C ASN A 15 -8.30 6.50 2.74
N ILE A 16 -7.27 5.81 3.25
CA ILE A 16 -6.18 5.28 2.44
C ILE A 16 -6.65 4.08 1.60
N VAL A 17 -7.51 3.23 2.15
CA VAL A 17 -8.05 2.06 1.43
C VAL A 17 -8.96 2.52 0.29
N ILE A 18 -9.86 3.46 0.55
CA ILE A 18 -10.76 4.00 -0.48
C ILE A 18 -9.97 4.80 -1.52
N GLY A 19 -8.98 5.60 -1.09
CA GLY A 19 -8.06 6.29 -1.99
C GLY A 19 -7.26 5.31 -2.86
N GLY A 20 -6.73 4.23 -2.27
CA GLY A 20 -6.02 3.17 -2.99
C GLY A 20 -6.91 2.45 -3.99
N ALA A 21 -8.18 2.19 -3.65
CA ALA A 21 -9.14 1.61 -4.60
C ALA A 21 -9.35 2.55 -5.79
N SER A 22 -9.54 3.84 -5.54
CA SER A 22 -9.66 4.83 -6.61
C SER A 22 -8.41 4.91 -7.50
N GLY A 23 -7.21 4.80 -6.91
CA GLY A 23 -5.94 4.78 -7.64
C GLY A 23 -5.78 3.52 -8.49
N SER A 24 -6.22 2.36 -7.99
CA SER A 24 -6.15 1.09 -8.74
C SER A 24 -6.98 1.11 -10.03
N PHE A 25 -8.10 1.83 -10.05
CA PHE A 25 -8.90 2.01 -11.26
C PHE A 25 -8.16 2.75 -12.38
N ALA A 26 -7.16 3.58 -12.06
CA ALA A 26 -6.34 4.23 -13.08
C ALA A 26 -5.55 3.21 -13.92
N VAL A 27 -5.09 2.11 -13.30
CA VAL A 27 -4.41 1.01 -14.01
C VAL A 27 -5.37 0.32 -14.98
N LEU A 28 -6.60 0.07 -14.54
CA LEU A 28 -7.64 -0.53 -15.39
C LEU A 28 -8.03 0.40 -16.54
N ALA A 29 -8.21 1.69 -16.27
CA ALA A 29 -8.51 2.68 -17.28
C ALA A 29 -7.39 2.79 -18.33
N GLY A 30 -6.12 2.76 -17.91
CA GLY A 30 -4.97 2.77 -18.81
C GLY A 30 -4.92 1.52 -19.70
N ALA A 31 -5.20 0.34 -19.15
CA ALA A 31 -5.26 -0.89 -19.91
C ALA A 31 -6.41 -0.89 -20.95
N ALA A 32 -7.56 -0.35 -20.57
CA ALA A 32 -8.75 -0.28 -21.42
C ALA A 32 -8.57 0.56 -22.69
N VAL A 33 -7.58 1.47 -22.72
CA VAL A 33 -7.23 2.25 -23.93
C VAL A 33 -6.63 1.37 -25.02
N VAL A 34 -5.84 0.36 -24.62
CA VAL A 34 -5.16 -0.55 -25.56
C VAL A 34 -6.05 -1.75 -25.88
N ASP A 35 -6.65 -2.34 -24.86
CA ASP A 35 -7.58 -3.46 -24.99
C ASP A 35 -8.76 -3.26 -24.03
N PRO A 36 -9.99 -3.03 -24.54
CA PRO A 36 -11.17 -2.84 -23.71
C PRO A 36 -11.62 -4.11 -22.97
N GLN A 37 -11.06 -5.29 -23.29
CA GLN A 37 -11.34 -6.52 -22.55
C GLN A 37 -10.59 -6.55 -21.21
N LEU A 38 -11.31 -6.89 -20.14
CA LEU A 38 -10.72 -7.11 -18.82
C LEU A 38 -9.95 -8.44 -18.81
N SER A 39 -8.67 -8.38 -19.20
CA SER A 39 -7.74 -9.48 -19.06
C SER A 39 -7.22 -9.58 -17.61
N ALA A 40 -6.69 -10.74 -17.24
CA ALA A 40 -6.25 -11.02 -15.87
C ALA A 40 -5.07 -10.11 -15.43
N VAL A 41 -4.18 -9.75 -16.35
CA VAL A 41 -2.97 -8.98 -16.03
C VAL A 41 -3.28 -7.57 -15.50
N PRO A 42 -4.05 -6.71 -16.19
CA PRO A 42 -4.45 -5.40 -15.67
C PRO A 42 -5.16 -5.47 -14.31
N VAL A 43 -6.03 -6.47 -14.12
CA VAL A 43 -6.75 -6.68 -12.86
C VAL A 43 -5.78 -7.00 -11.73
N LEU A 44 -4.83 -7.91 -11.95
CA LEU A 44 -3.83 -8.25 -10.94
C LEU A 44 -2.93 -7.06 -10.62
N LEU A 45 -2.48 -6.29 -11.63
CA LEU A 45 -1.67 -5.09 -11.41
C LEU A 45 -2.44 -4.01 -10.65
N ALA A 46 -3.74 -3.85 -10.92
CA ALA A 46 -4.61 -2.97 -10.14
C ALA A 46 -4.71 -3.42 -8.68
N ILE A 47 -4.86 -4.73 -8.41
CA ILE A 47 -4.86 -5.29 -7.05
C ILE A 47 -3.50 -5.06 -6.36
N VAL A 48 -2.39 -5.26 -7.07
CA VAL A 48 -1.04 -4.97 -6.55
C VAL A 48 -0.93 -3.50 -6.15
N LEU A 49 -1.37 -2.56 -6.99
CA LEU A 49 -1.34 -1.14 -6.68
C LEU A 49 -2.26 -0.79 -5.49
N PHE A 50 -3.45 -1.41 -5.44
CA PHE A 50 -4.38 -1.28 -4.34
C PHE A 50 -3.74 -1.72 -3.02
N LEU A 51 -3.13 -2.90 -2.98
CA LEU A 51 -2.47 -3.46 -1.79
C LEU A 51 -1.20 -2.69 -1.42
N TRP A 52 -0.47 -2.13 -2.38
CA TRP A 52 0.70 -1.31 -2.11
C TRP A 52 0.35 -0.03 -1.35
N THR A 53 -0.79 0.58 -1.69
CA THR A 53 -1.20 1.88 -1.15
C THR A 53 -1.30 1.90 0.39
N PRO A 54 -2.02 0.98 1.08
CA PRO A 54 -2.05 0.92 2.54
C PRO A 54 -0.67 0.73 3.18
N SER A 55 0.15 -0.21 2.69
CA SER A 55 1.49 -0.45 3.24
C SER A 55 2.39 0.78 3.12
N HIS A 56 2.35 1.45 1.97
CA HIS A 56 3.11 2.67 1.72
C HIS A 56 2.65 3.81 2.65
N PHE A 57 1.36 4.17 2.64
CA PHE A 57 0.90 5.33 3.42
C PHE A 57 0.86 5.08 4.93
N TRP A 58 0.63 3.86 5.41
CA TRP A 58 0.68 3.58 6.85
C TRP A 58 2.10 3.63 7.40
N SER A 59 3.13 3.27 6.64
CA SER A 59 4.52 3.47 7.06
C SER A 59 4.85 4.96 7.22
N LEU A 60 4.40 5.82 6.29
CA LEU A 60 4.47 7.28 6.45
C LEU A 60 3.70 7.78 7.67
N ALA A 61 2.50 7.24 7.90
CA ALA A 61 1.67 7.61 9.05
C ALA A 61 2.33 7.27 10.39
N ILE A 62 3.12 6.18 10.45
CA ILE A 62 3.91 5.84 11.64
C ILE A 62 5.01 6.88 11.84
N ALA A 63 5.71 7.27 10.76
CA ALA A 63 6.77 8.27 10.84
C ALA A 63 6.27 9.65 11.28
N GLN A 64 5.10 10.06 10.78
CA GLN A 64 4.52 11.39 10.99
C GLN A 64 3.33 11.37 11.97
N LYS A 65 3.29 10.41 12.89
CA LYS A 65 2.16 10.22 13.81
C LYS A 65 1.80 11.48 14.59
N SER A 66 2.80 12.20 15.11
CA SER A 66 2.57 13.42 15.91
C SER A 66 1.87 14.50 15.09
N ALA A 67 2.31 14.73 13.86
CA ALA A 67 1.68 15.68 12.95
C ALA A 67 0.22 15.29 12.64
N TYR A 68 -0.06 14.01 12.40
CA TYR A 68 -1.43 13.53 12.18
C TYR A 68 -2.31 13.66 13.43
N ALA A 69 -1.76 13.37 14.62
CA ALA A 69 -2.47 13.52 15.88
C ALA A 69 -2.81 14.99 16.17
N SER A 70 -1.85 15.91 16.00
CA SER A 70 -2.05 17.35 16.17
C SER A 70 -3.05 17.93 15.17
N ALA A 71 -3.11 17.38 13.95
CA ALA A 71 -4.08 17.78 12.94
C ALA A 71 -5.48 17.13 13.12
N GLY A 72 -5.67 16.29 14.14
CA GLY A 72 -6.93 15.59 14.39
C GLY A 72 -7.29 14.55 13.33
N VAL A 73 -6.30 14.00 12.62
CA VAL A 73 -6.51 12.99 11.56
C VAL A 73 -6.32 11.59 12.16
N PRO A 74 -7.37 10.75 12.21
CA PRO A 74 -7.33 9.42 12.82
C PRO A 74 -6.67 8.38 11.90
N MET A 75 -5.37 8.56 11.63
CA MET A 75 -4.57 7.56 10.92
C MET A 75 -4.40 6.29 11.76
N LEU A 76 -4.20 5.14 11.11
CA LEU A 76 -4.04 3.85 11.79
C LEU A 76 -3.11 3.88 13.03
N PRO A 77 -1.87 4.39 12.96
CA PRO A 77 -0.98 4.45 14.14
C PRO A 77 -1.43 5.42 15.24
N VAL A 78 -2.27 6.42 14.92
CA VAL A 78 -2.89 7.32 15.90
C VAL A 78 -3.96 6.56 16.70
N VAL A 79 -4.71 5.67 16.04
CA VAL A 79 -5.82 4.92 16.66
C VAL A 79 -5.34 3.68 17.43
N VAL A 80 -4.46 2.86 16.83
CA VAL A 80 -4.06 1.55 17.40
C VAL A 80 -2.62 1.53 17.94
N GLY A 81 -1.86 2.61 17.77
CA GLY A 81 -0.46 2.69 18.15
C GLY A 81 0.51 2.16 17.07
N ASN A 82 1.80 2.49 17.22
CA ASN A 82 2.82 2.24 16.19
C ASN A 82 3.07 0.74 16.01
N GLN A 83 3.13 -0.02 17.10
CA GLN A 83 3.40 -1.46 17.06
C GLN A 83 2.32 -2.23 16.30
N ALA A 84 1.04 -1.93 16.59
CA ALA A 84 -0.08 -2.57 15.91
C ALA A 84 -0.15 -2.13 14.44
N ALA A 85 0.07 -0.85 14.15
CA ALA A 85 0.14 -0.35 12.78
C ALA A 85 1.29 -0.99 11.99
N ALA A 86 2.47 -1.17 12.58
CA ALA A 86 3.61 -1.83 11.93
C ALA A 86 3.28 -3.30 11.60
N LYS A 87 2.60 -4.02 12.49
CA LYS A 87 2.13 -5.39 12.22
C LYS A 87 1.11 -5.43 11.08
N ALA A 88 0.19 -4.46 11.03
CA ALA A 88 -0.78 -4.35 9.94
C ALA A 88 -0.09 -4.06 8.59
N VAL A 89 0.91 -3.18 8.58
CA VAL A 89 1.76 -2.92 7.41
C VAL A 89 2.45 -4.20 6.96
N LEU A 90 3.08 -4.94 7.87
CA LEU A 90 3.76 -6.20 7.53
C LEU A 90 2.80 -7.24 6.95
N ALA A 91 1.63 -7.43 7.56
CA ALA A 91 0.61 -8.36 7.07
C ALA A 91 0.12 -7.98 5.66
N ASN A 92 -0.16 -6.70 5.45
CA ASN A 92 -0.58 -6.19 4.14
C ASN A 92 0.54 -6.31 3.09
N THR A 93 1.80 -6.05 3.46
CA THR A 93 2.95 -6.24 2.57
C THR A 93 3.16 -7.72 2.22
N ALA A 94 2.98 -8.64 3.15
CA ALA A 94 3.08 -10.07 2.85
C ALA A 94 2.03 -10.50 1.81
N LEU A 95 0.79 -10.00 1.94
CA LEU A 95 -0.26 -10.20 0.94
C LEU A 95 0.12 -9.58 -0.41
N LEU A 96 0.59 -8.33 -0.41
CA LEU A 96 1.07 -7.63 -1.61
C LEU A 96 2.12 -8.45 -2.36
N VAL A 97 3.16 -8.94 -1.66
CA VAL A 97 4.25 -9.71 -2.27
C VAL A 97 3.75 -11.05 -2.82
N THR A 98 2.81 -11.68 -2.14
CA THR A 98 2.21 -12.93 -2.62
C THR A 98 1.43 -12.69 -3.92
N ILE A 99 0.63 -11.62 -3.97
CA ILE A 99 -0.17 -11.28 -5.15
C ILE A 99 0.70 -10.74 -6.29
N SER A 100 1.80 -10.04 -6.01
CA SER A 100 2.70 -9.51 -7.05
C SER A 100 3.48 -10.58 -7.82
N VAL A 101 3.52 -11.82 -7.32
CA VAL A 101 4.08 -12.95 -8.06
C VAL A 101 3.07 -13.50 -9.07
N LEU A 102 1.77 -13.38 -8.83
CA LEU A 102 0.74 -13.97 -9.69
C LEU A 102 0.84 -13.55 -11.17
N PRO A 103 1.07 -12.28 -11.52
CA PRO A 103 1.13 -11.85 -12.92
C PRO A 103 2.19 -12.57 -13.77
N PHE A 104 3.22 -13.15 -13.15
CA PHE A 104 4.19 -14.01 -13.83
C PHE A 104 3.51 -15.19 -14.54
N PHE A 105 2.54 -15.84 -13.87
CA PHE A 105 1.78 -16.96 -14.43
C PHE A 105 0.80 -16.54 -15.53
N PHE A 106 0.60 -15.24 -15.73
CA PHE A 106 -0.24 -14.66 -16.78
C PHE A 106 0.58 -14.01 -17.91
N GLY A 107 1.88 -14.29 -17.99
CA GLY A 107 2.70 -13.96 -19.17
C GLY A 107 3.66 -12.78 -19.03
N LEU A 108 3.82 -12.19 -17.85
CA LEU A 108 4.74 -11.06 -17.63
C LEU A 108 6.25 -11.43 -17.64
N GLY A 109 6.58 -12.72 -17.68
CA GLY A 109 7.94 -13.23 -17.92
C GLY A 109 8.91 -13.08 -16.73
N TRP A 110 10.13 -13.62 -16.91
CA TRP A 110 11.12 -13.74 -15.83
C TRP A 110 11.67 -12.40 -15.33
N ILE A 111 11.79 -11.39 -16.20
CA ILE A 111 12.27 -10.05 -15.81
C ILE A 111 11.33 -9.41 -14.79
N TYR A 112 10.01 -9.51 -15.02
CA TYR A 112 9.00 -9.05 -14.08
C TYR A 112 9.10 -9.80 -12.74
N LEU A 113 9.20 -11.13 -12.79
CA LEU A 113 9.28 -11.95 -11.58
C LEU A 113 10.49 -11.59 -10.72
N LEU A 114 11.67 -11.39 -11.35
CA LEU A 114 12.87 -10.98 -10.64
C LEU A 114 12.68 -9.63 -9.95
N GLY A 115 12.08 -8.65 -10.63
CA GLY A 115 11.74 -7.36 -10.03
C GLY A 115 10.75 -7.47 -8.88
N ALA A 116 9.68 -8.24 -9.06
CA ALA A 116 8.63 -8.45 -8.05
C ALA A 116 9.17 -9.14 -6.79
N VAL A 117 10.01 -10.17 -6.95
CA VAL A 117 10.62 -10.91 -5.83
C VAL A 117 11.71 -10.09 -5.15
N ALA A 118 12.59 -9.43 -5.90
CA ALA A 118 13.66 -8.63 -5.32
C ALA A 118 13.12 -7.40 -4.59
N GLY A 119 12.24 -6.63 -5.23
CA GLY A 119 11.59 -5.46 -4.63
C GLY A 119 10.67 -5.85 -3.47
N GLY A 120 9.83 -6.86 -3.67
CA GLY A 120 8.94 -7.39 -2.62
C GLY A 120 9.70 -7.95 -1.43
N GLY A 121 10.79 -8.68 -1.66
CA GLY A 121 11.67 -9.18 -0.61
C GLY A 121 12.34 -8.06 0.17
N TYR A 122 12.88 -7.05 -0.50
CA TYR A 122 13.47 -5.88 0.16
C TYR A 122 12.43 -5.13 1.00
N PHE A 123 11.23 -4.90 0.47
CA PHE A 123 10.17 -4.21 1.19
C PHE A 123 9.67 -5.02 2.40
N LEU A 124 9.55 -6.35 2.28
CA LEU A 124 9.19 -7.22 3.38
C LEU A 124 10.24 -7.19 4.50
N LEU A 125 11.53 -7.24 4.16
CA LEU A 125 12.62 -7.12 5.12
C LEU A 125 12.56 -5.80 5.90
N ARG A 126 12.31 -4.67 5.22
CA ARG A 126 12.15 -3.37 5.88
C ARG A 126 10.95 -3.34 6.81
N ASN A 127 9.82 -3.92 6.42
CA ASN A 127 8.64 -4.00 7.28
C ASN A 127 8.84 -4.92 8.50
N ILE A 128 9.63 -5.99 8.37
CA ILE A 128 10.04 -6.82 9.52
C ILE A 128 10.89 -5.99 10.49
N GLN A 129 11.83 -5.19 9.98
CA GLN A 129 12.63 -4.27 10.82
C GLN A 129 11.74 -3.21 11.48
N LEU A 130 10.74 -2.68 10.77
CA LEU A 130 9.76 -1.73 11.31
C LEU A 130 8.93 -2.33 12.46
N VAL A 131 8.57 -3.61 12.39
CA VAL A 131 7.86 -4.28 13.49
C VAL A 131 8.78 -4.47 14.70
N ARG A 132 10.08 -4.66 14.50
CA ARG A 132 11.06 -4.80 15.60
C ARG A 132 11.37 -3.47 16.27
N ASP A 133 11.50 -2.41 15.48
CA ASP A 133 11.71 -1.04 15.94
C ASP A 133 10.75 -0.08 15.22
N PRO A 134 9.57 0.22 15.79
CA PRO A 134 8.56 1.09 15.18
C PRO A 134 8.90 2.58 15.34
N SER A 135 10.17 2.93 15.10
CA SER A 135 10.69 4.29 15.14
C SER A 135 10.38 5.07 13.86
N SER A 136 10.29 6.41 13.95
CA SER A 136 10.03 7.24 12.76
C SER A 136 11.08 7.08 11.67
N LYS A 137 12.34 6.81 12.05
CA LYS A 137 13.43 6.57 11.09
C LYS A 137 13.21 5.27 10.31
N MET A 138 12.85 4.19 10.99
CA MET A 138 12.57 2.89 10.36
C MET A 138 11.29 2.93 9.52
N ALA A 139 10.29 3.67 9.98
CA ALA A 139 9.05 3.91 9.26
C ALA A 139 9.31 4.63 7.93
N MET A 140 10.15 5.66 7.95
CA MET A 140 10.57 6.38 6.74
C MET A 140 11.44 5.51 5.82
N SER A 141 12.34 4.69 6.38
CA SER A 141 13.10 3.72 5.58
C SER A 141 12.20 2.70 4.88
N SER A 142 11.09 2.30 5.52
CA SER A 142 10.11 1.38 4.93
C SER A 142 9.29 2.08 3.85
N PHE A 143 8.95 3.36 4.05
CA PHE A 143 8.28 4.20 3.06
C PHE A 143 9.11 4.38 1.78
N PHE A 144 10.43 4.54 1.87
CA PHE A 144 11.28 4.63 0.68
C PHE A 144 11.56 3.29 0.01
N ALA A 145 11.32 2.18 0.72
CA ALA A 145 11.56 0.83 0.21
C ALA A 145 10.36 0.23 -0.52
N SER A 146 9.17 0.81 -0.33
CA SER A 146 7.92 0.40 -0.97
C SER A 146 7.86 0.79 -2.43
#